data_AF-A0AAV1Z0A8-F1
#
_entry.id   AF-A0AAV1Z0A8-F1
#
_cell.length_a   1.000
_cell.length_b   1.000
_cell.length_c   1.000
_cell.angle_alpha   90.00
_cell.angle_beta   90.00
_cell.angle_gamma   90.00
#
_symmetry.space_group_name_H-M   'P 1'
#
loop_
_entity.id
_entity.type
_entity.pdbx_description
1 polymer ?
#
loop_
_entity_poly.entity_id
_entity_poly.type
_entity_poly.pdbx_seq_one_letter_code
_entity_poly.pdbx_strand_id
1 'polypeptide(L)'
;MQISILLHFMIYTILLSDSAGLESVNEVSKKNILKSEPSKTDIQKYQLFIKNEVIFQNLKPFWKSTGLCPPDPHEESYNFLLSPDMKLNIFHIGSLPRKGISQVRIHWMLDLVQMRVSHFKVEYDFSRLDKLIYLLWENDLQPGFELMGNPSNYFNDFENEIQVYLWKDLINKLAVHYIDMFGIDYVMKWNFETWNEPDHHDFDKLNFTIQGFLNYYDACSEGLFSADKRLRFGGPGGSCRIPTKGHSPICWALLHHCSYGKNYFTGKKGVRLDFISFHKKGNGSSNFIIDEEIETIHYIFSNFPSYINTSFYNDEADPLKNWSLPQWWRADSTYAAMVIKVYFFIV
;
A
#
# COMPACT_ATOMS: atom_id res chain seq x y z
N MET A 1 -8.09 19.28 15.82
CA MET A 1 -7.26 18.67 14.76
C MET A 1 -7.50 17.17 14.81
N GLN A 2 -8.32 16.62 13.92
CA GLN A 2 -8.64 15.19 13.90
C GLN A 2 -7.52 14.45 13.19
N ILE A 3 -6.82 13.61 13.93
CA ILE A 3 -5.73 12.75 13.47
C ILE A 3 -6.38 11.49 12.89
N SER A 4 -6.07 11.16 11.64
CA SER A 4 -6.42 9.86 11.05
C SER A 4 -5.13 9.08 10.88
N ILE A 5 -5.00 7.98 11.61
CA ILE A 5 -3.96 6.97 11.40
C ILE A 5 -4.52 6.06 10.31
N LEU A 6 -4.11 6.22 9.05
CA LEU A 6 -4.35 5.17 8.04
C LEU A 6 -3.54 3.93 8.46
N LEU A 7 -3.97 2.71 8.17
CA LEU A 7 -3.26 1.49 8.58
C LEU A 7 -3.05 0.56 7.39
N HIS A 8 -1.82 0.08 7.22
CA HIS A 8 -1.41 -0.74 6.06
C HIS A 8 -0.96 -2.13 6.51
N PHE A 9 -1.19 -3.14 5.67
CA PHE A 9 -1.07 -4.56 5.99
C PHE A 9 -0.13 -5.27 5.01
N MET A 10 0.68 -6.21 5.53
CA MET A 10 1.40 -7.25 4.76
C MET A 10 0.81 -8.63 5.05
N ILE A 11 0.21 -9.30 4.07
CA ILE A 11 -0.22 -10.70 4.21
C ILE A 11 0.88 -11.61 3.64
N TYR A 12 1.44 -12.48 4.50
CA TYR A 12 2.24 -13.63 4.09
C TYR A 12 1.32 -14.86 3.97
N THR A 13 1.27 -15.47 2.80
CA THR A 13 0.46 -16.67 2.54
C THR A 13 0.98 -17.89 3.32
N ILE A 14 0.16 -18.41 4.24
CA ILE A 14 0.19 -19.82 4.65
C ILE A 14 -1.08 -20.46 4.09
N LEU A 15 -1.01 -20.87 2.83
CA LEU A 15 -1.94 -21.84 2.28
C LEU A 15 -1.05 -22.94 1.69
N LEU A 16 -1.16 -24.13 2.29
CA LEU A 16 -0.67 -25.45 1.87
C LEU A 16 0.33 -26.11 2.83
N SER A 17 -0.21 -26.70 3.89
CA SER A 17 0.09 -28.09 4.25
C SER A 17 -1.04 -28.62 5.13
N ASP A 18 -1.94 -29.41 4.54
CA ASP A 18 -2.52 -30.62 5.16
C ASP A 18 -3.65 -31.15 4.26
N SER A 19 -3.26 -31.80 3.17
CA SER A 19 -4.09 -32.79 2.49
C SER A 19 -3.60 -34.18 2.87
N ALA A 20 -3.87 -34.63 4.10
CA ALA A 20 -3.80 -36.04 4.47
C ALA A 20 -4.55 -36.30 5.80
N GLY A 21 -5.79 -36.78 5.68
CA GLY A 21 -6.43 -37.63 6.69
C GLY A 21 -7.18 -36.93 7.82
N LEU A 22 -8.50 -36.87 7.71
CA LEU A 22 -9.38 -37.10 8.86
C LEU A 22 -10.76 -37.55 8.40
N GLU A 23 -11.16 -38.67 8.97
CA GLU A 23 -12.37 -39.45 8.71
C GLU A 23 -13.66 -38.70 9.08
N SER A 24 -14.75 -39.21 8.53
CA SER A 24 -16.14 -38.81 8.69
C SER A 24 -16.56 -38.47 10.13
N VAL A 25 -17.14 -37.27 10.32
CA VAL A 25 -17.99 -36.99 11.47
C VAL A 25 -19.30 -36.35 11.00
N ASN A 26 -20.38 -36.99 11.43
CA ASN A 26 -21.79 -36.87 11.07
C ASN A 26 -22.38 -35.45 10.97
N GLU A 27 -23.34 -35.32 10.04
CA GLU A 27 -24.32 -34.23 9.95
C GLU A 27 -25.01 -33.97 11.30
N VAL A 28 -24.95 -32.73 11.78
CA VAL A 28 -25.83 -32.25 12.85
C VAL A 28 -26.85 -31.29 12.25
N SER A 29 -28.11 -31.66 12.42
CA SER A 29 -29.30 -31.01 11.88
C SER A 29 -29.47 -29.55 12.33
N LYS A 30 -29.85 -28.68 11.37
CA LYS A 30 -30.32 -27.32 11.66
C LYS A 30 -31.65 -27.38 12.41
N LYS A 31 -31.64 -27.18 13.73
CA LYS A 31 -32.84 -26.85 14.49
C LYS A 31 -33.18 -25.37 14.33
N ASN A 32 -34.39 -25.10 13.86
CA ASN A 32 -35.03 -23.78 13.91
C ASN A 32 -35.05 -23.27 15.36
N ILE A 33 -34.36 -22.17 15.64
CA ILE A 33 -34.49 -21.43 16.90
C ILE A 33 -35.48 -20.29 16.65
N LEU A 34 -36.66 -20.44 17.25
CA LEU A 34 -37.68 -19.40 17.38
C LEU A 34 -37.08 -18.16 18.05
N LYS A 35 -37.31 -16.98 17.46
CA LYS A 35 -36.96 -15.68 18.05
C LYS A 35 -37.84 -15.44 19.28
N SER A 36 -37.25 -15.46 20.47
CA SER A 36 -37.78 -14.75 21.64
C SER A 36 -36.98 -13.47 21.84
N GLU A 37 -37.66 -12.35 22.07
CA GLU A 37 -37.03 -11.06 22.36
C GLU A 37 -36.15 -11.13 23.61
N PRO A 38 -34.95 -10.53 23.62
CA PRO A 38 -34.04 -10.63 24.75
C PRO A 38 -34.48 -9.69 25.89
N SER A 39 -34.79 -10.29 27.04
CA SER A 39 -34.93 -9.58 28.31
C SER A 39 -33.59 -8.95 28.71
N LYS A 40 -33.59 -7.65 29.02
CA LYS A 40 -32.46 -6.90 29.58
C LYS A 40 -32.08 -7.47 30.97
N THR A 41 -31.15 -8.43 31.04
CA THR A 41 -30.26 -8.68 32.23
C THR A 41 -29.27 -9.85 32.08
N ASP A 42 -29.03 -10.45 30.90
CA ASP A 42 -28.00 -11.50 30.80
C ASP A 42 -26.62 -10.91 30.49
N ILE A 43 -25.75 -10.87 31.51
CA ILE A 43 -24.32 -10.61 31.33
C ILE A 43 -23.71 -11.83 30.63
N GLN A 44 -23.45 -11.70 29.33
CA GLN A 44 -22.73 -12.71 28.57
C GLN A 44 -21.28 -12.80 29.08
N LYS A 45 -20.93 -13.92 29.72
CA LYS A 45 -19.57 -14.19 30.20
C LYS A 45 -18.79 -14.91 29.12
N TYR A 46 -17.62 -14.37 28.75
CA TYR A 46 -16.65 -15.02 27.88
C TYR A 46 -15.50 -15.59 28.71
N GLN A 47 -15.06 -16.81 28.41
CA GLN A 47 -13.87 -17.42 29.02
C GLN A 47 -12.77 -17.51 27.97
N LEU A 48 -11.59 -16.95 28.28
CA LEU A 48 -10.39 -17.02 27.43
C LEU A 48 -9.37 -17.93 28.09
N PHE A 49 -8.93 -18.97 27.38
CA PHE A 49 -7.89 -19.89 27.84
C PHE A 49 -6.61 -19.63 27.07
N ILE A 50 -5.54 -19.22 27.76
CA ILE A 50 -4.22 -18.99 27.18
C ILE A 50 -3.29 -20.10 27.68
N LYS A 51 -2.71 -20.88 26.75
CA LYS A 51 -1.71 -21.92 27.06
C LYS A 51 -0.32 -21.41 26.69
N ASN A 52 0.51 -21.13 27.69
CA ASN A 52 1.83 -20.52 27.48
C ASN A 52 2.91 -21.51 27.00
N GLU A 53 2.65 -22.81 27.08
CA GLU A 53 3.64 -23.86 26.78
C GLU A 53 3.59 -24.35 25.32
N VAL A 54 2.64 -23.88 24.53
CA VAL A 54 2.45 -24.31 23.13
C VAL A 54 2.72 -23.12 22.20
N ILE A 55 3.81 -23.19 21.45
CA ILE A 55 4.10 -22.24 20.37
C ILE A 55 3.56 -22.85 19.07
N PHE A 56 2.46 -22.29 18.56
CA PHE A 56 1.91 -22.70 17.27
C PHE A 56 2.71 -22.12 16.10
N GLN A 57 2.97 -20.81 16.14
CA GLN A 57 3.67 -20.11 15.07
C GLN A 57 4.32 -18.81 15.60
N ASN A 58 5.44 -18.41 14.99
CA ASN A 58 6.01 -17.08 15.17
C ASN A 58 5.20 -16.03 14.41
N LEU A 59 4.49 -15.16 15.14
CA LEU A 59 3.79 -14.02 14.57
C LEU A 59 4.77 -12.87 14.28
N LYS A 60 4.87 -12.48 13.00
CA LYS A 60 5.58 -11.26 12.61
C LYS A 60 4.58 -10.09 12.60
N PRO A 61 4.89 -8.94 13.21
CA PRO A 61 4.01 -7.77 13.16
C PRO A 61 3.88 -7.24 11.72
N PHE A 62 2.73 -7.46 11.10
CA PHE A 62 2.46 -7.09 9.71
C PHE A 62 1.71 -5.76 9.54
N TRP A 63 1.31 -5.14 10.64
CA TRP A 63 0.46 -3.93 10.69
C TRP A 63 1.24 -2.62 10.90
N LYS A 64 2.58 -2.66 10.87
CA LYS A 64 3.47 -1.58 11.31
C LYS A 64 3.57 -0.42 10.31
N SER A 65 2.44 0.07 9.80
CA SER A 65 2.43 1.09 8.77
C SER A 65 1.22 1.99 8.90
N THR A 66 1.44 3.27 8.61
CA THR A 66 0.39 4.28 8.44
C THR A 66 0.57 5.03 7.13
N GLY A 67 -0.29 6.00 6.84
CA GLY A 67 -0.16 6.83 5.64
C GLY A 67 -0.99 8.10 5.69
N LEU A 68 -0.83 8.94 4.68
CA LEU A 68 -1.54 10.21 4.52
C LEU A 68 -1.47 10.71 3.07
N CYS A 69 -2.38 11.64 2.74
CA CYS A 69 -2.36 12.42 1.52
C CYS A 69 -2.27 13.92 1.88
N PRO A 70 -1.32 14.70 1.33
CA PRO A 70 -1.34 16.16 1.48
C PRO A 70 -2.58 16.76 0.79
N PRO A 71 -3.08 17.93 1.25
CA PRO A 71 -4.19 18.61 0.59
C PRO A 71 -3.76 19.27 -0.73
N ASP A 72 -4.74 19.60 -1.55
CA ASP A 72 -4.55 20.48 -2.71
C ASP A 72 -4.05 21.88 -2.32
N PRO A 73 -3.33 22.58 -3.21
CA PRO A 73 -2.77 22.06 -4.46
C PRO A 73 -1.50 21.23 -4.22
N HIS A 74 -1.35 20.09 -4.88
CA HIS A 74 -0.24 19.16 -4.63
C HIS A 74 1.15 19.74 -4.98
N GLU A 75 1.24 20.73 -5.87
CA GLU A 75 2.51 21.44 -6.16
C GLU A 75 3.05 22.22 -4.95
N GLU A 76 2.17 22.51 -3.99
CA GLU A 76 2.49 23.16 -2.72
C GLU A 76 2.41 22.21 -1.52
N SER A 77 2.32 20.91 -1.75
CA SER A 77 2.26 19.87 -0.70
C SER A 77 3.41 19.98 0.31
N TYR A 78 4.57 20.51 -0.09
CA TYR A 78 5.70 20.79 0.80
C TYR A 78 5.35 21.73 1.96
N ASN A 79 4.41 22.67 1.79
CA ASN A 79 3.94 23.57 2.85
C ASN A 79 3.25 22.79 3.97
N PHE A 80 2.48 21.74 3.60
CA PHE A 80 1.82 20.85 4.54
C PHE A 80 2.79 19.82 5.12
N LEU A 81 3.52 19.10 4.27
CA LEU A 81 4.37 17.98 4.66
C LEU A 81 5.58 18.40 5.51
N LEU A 82 6.08 19.63 5.33
CA LEU A 82 7.19 20.19 6.10
C LEU A 82 6.74 21.17 7.20
N SER A 83 5.43 21.30 7.42
CA SER A 83 4.86 22.16 8.46
C SER A 83 5.27 21.74 9.87
N PRO A 84 5.26 22.66 10.86
CA PRO A 84 5.43 22.30 12.27
C PRO A 84 4.44 21.24 12.75
N ASP A 85 3.18 21.31 12.30
CA ASP A 85 2.12 20.36 12.62
C ASP A 85 2.47 18.95 12.14
N MET A 86 2.96 18.82 10.91
CA MET A 86 3.36 17.52 10.37
C MET A 86 4.62 16.97 11.05
N LYS A 87 5.57 17.83 11.42
CA LYS A 87 6.74 17.41 12.23
C LYS A 87 6.32 16.82 13.56
N LEU A 88 5.39 17.47 14.27
CA LEU A 88 4.84 16.95 15.51
C LEU A 88 4.08 15.63 15.29
N ASN A 89 3.32 15.53 14.20
CA ASN A 89 2.60 14.31 13.84
C ASN A 89 3.56 13.12 13.58
N ILE A 90 4.60 13.33 12.79
CA ILE A 90 5.64 12.31 12.50
C ILE A 90 6.38 11.92 13.79
N PHE A 91 6.70 12.88 14.65
CA PHE A 91 7.28 12.60 15.96
C PHE A 91 6.36 11.69 16.80
N HIS A 92 5.06 11.95 16.85
CA HIS A 92 4.10 11.08 17.54
C HIS A 92 4.08 9.67 16.98
N ILE A 93 4.08 9.51 15.65
CA ILE A 93 4.11 8.20 14.99
C ILE A 93 5.41 7.45 15.32
N GLY A 94 6.56 8.11 15.23
CA GLY A 94 7.88 7.54 15.52
C GLY A 94 8.10 7.22 17.00
N SER A 95 7.42 7.93 17.91
CA SER A 95 7.53 7.73 19.36
C SER A 95 6.94 6.41 19.87
N LEU A 96 6.24 5.65 19.02
CA LEU A 96 5.61 4.40 19.41
C LEU A 96 6.66 3.34 19.83
N PRO A 97 6.49 2.69 20.99
CA PRO A 97 7.49 1.78 21.53
C PRO A 97 7.73 0.60 20.60
N ARG A 98 8.99 0.12 20.56
CA ARG A 98 9.41 -1.06 19.77
C ARG A 98 9.06 -0.95 18.27
N LYS A 99 9.12 0.27 17.72
CA LYS A 99 8.76 0.58 16.33
C LYS A 99 7.35 0.08 16.03
N GLY A 100 6.38 0.48 16.86
CA GLY A 100 4.98 0.05 16.74
C GLY A 100 4.38 0.40 15.37
N ILE A 101 4.83 1.51 14.80
CA ILE A 101 4.76 1.83 13.38
C ILE A 101 6.20 1.98 12.88
N SER A 102 6.43 1.60 11.63
CA SER A 102 7.75 1.71 10.97
C SER A 102 7.65 2.41 9.63
N GLN A 103 6.52 2.27 8.92
CA GLN A 103 6.31 2.89 7.62
C GLN A 103 5.26 4.01 7.67
N VAL A 104 5.46 5.05 6.86
CA VAL A 104 4.45 6.07 6.51
C VAL A 104 4.34 6.14 4.97
N ARG A 105 3.23 5.67 4.39
CA ARG A 105 2.92 5.81 2.96
C ARG A 105 2.38 7.21 2.68
N ILE A 106 3.00 7.94 1.77
CA ILE A 106 2.72 9.37 1.57
C ILE A 106 2.47 9.61 0.09
N HIS A 107 1.28 10.12 -0.24
CA HIS A 107 0.94 10.47 -1.62
C HIS A 107 1.73 11.71 -2.09
N TRP A 108 1.85 11.86 -3.40
CA TRP A 108 2.36 13.08 -4.04
C TRP A 108 3.80 13.48 -3.65
N MET A 109 4.63 12.53 -3.22
CA MET A 109 6.02 12.83 -2.83
C MET A 109 6.87 13.37 -3.98
N LEU A 110 6.58 13.00 -5.23
CA LEU A 110 7.34 13.50 -6.37
C LEU A 110 7.04 14.98 -6.68
N ASP A 111 5.97 15.58 -6.14
CA ASP A 111 5.74 17.03 -6.25
C ASP A 111 6.67 17.85 -5.36
N LEU A 112 7.39 17.22 -4.43
CA LEU A 112 8.47 17.87 -3.70
C LEU A 112 9.73 18.00 -4.57
N VAL A 113 9.83 17.27 -5.68
CA VAL A 113 10.96 17.34 -6.60
C VAL A 113 10.74 18.47 -7.59
N GLN A 114 11.76 19.32 -7.76
CA GLN A 114 11.74 20.31 -8.84
C GLN A 114 12.59 19.81 -10.01
N MET A 115 12.14 20.09 -11.22
CA MET A 115 12.78 19.65 -12.45
C MET A 115 13.01 20.85 -13.37
N ARG A 116 14.20 20.94 -13.94
CA ARG A 116 14.55 21.92 -14.97
C ARG A 116 15.15 21.22 -16.17
N VAL A 117 14.61 21.50 -17.35
CA VAL A 117 15.13 20.98 -18.62
C VAL A 117 15.66 22.15 -19.43
N SER A 118 16.95 22.15 -19.75
CA SER A 118 17.58 23.21 -20.55
C SER A 118 18.58 22.60 -21.52
N HIS A 119 18.47 22.93 -22.83
CA HIS A 119 19.41 22.61 -23.90
C HIS A 119 20.23 21.33 -23.68
N PHE A 120 19.54 20.18 -23.57
CA PHE A 120 20.09 18.81 -23.39
C PHE A 120 20.52 18.37 -21.99
N LYS A 121 20.29 19.18 -20.95
CA LYS A 121 20.51 18.80 -19.56
C LYS A 121 19.19 18.80 -18.78
N VAL A 122 19.00 17.76 -17.98
CA VAL A 122 17.95 17.65 -16.99
C VAL A 122 18.57 17.80 -15.61
N GLU A 123 18.03 18.71 -14.82
CA GLU A 123 18.46 18.94 -13.44
C GLU A 123 17.27 18.68 -12.51
N TYR A 124 17.53 17.90 -11.46
CA TYR A 124 16.57 17.60 -10.40
C TYR A 124 17.04 18.26 -9.10
N ASP A 125 16.13 18.94 -8.42
CA ASP A 125 16.34 19.46 -7.08
C ASP A 125 15.46 18.66 -6.10
N PHE A 126 16.13 17.83 -5.29
CA PHE A 126 15.51 16.98 -4.28
C PHE A 126 15.38 17.67 -2.92
N SER A 127 15.81 18.93 -2.76
CA SER A 127 15.99 19.57 -1.45
C SER A 127 14.75 19.61 -0.55
N ARG A 128 13.54 19.66 -1.12
CA ARG A 128 12.29 19.58 -0.33
C ARG A 128 11.99 18.15 0.09
N LEU A 129 12.15 17.20 -0.83
CA LEU A 129 11.94 15.78 -0.54
C LEU A 129 12.97 15.27 0.47
N ASP A 130 14.23 15.71 0.37
CA ASP A 130 15.30 15.39 1.33
C ASP A 130 14.92 15.75 2.76
N LYS A 131 14.28 16.92 2.96
CA LYS A 131 13.80 17.33 4.28
C LYS A 131 12.72 16.40 4.81
N LEU A 132 11.82 15.92 3.96
CA LEU A 132 10.77 14.97 4.35
C LEU A 132 11.37 13.59 4.68
N ILE A 133 12.26 13.07 3.84
CA ILE A 133 12.90 11.76 4.07
C ILE A 133 13.78 11.80 5.31
N TYR A 134 14.53 12.88 5.53
CA TYR A 134 15.31 13.09 6.75
C TYR A 134 14.40 13.12 7.99
N LEU A 135 13.26 13.81 7.91
CA LEU A 135 12.27 13.87 9.00
C LEU A 135 11.70 12.49 9.36
N LEU A 136 11.46 11.62 8.38
CA LEU A 136 11.06 10.23 8.64
C LEU A 136 12.22 9.44 9.27
N TRP A 137 13.41 9.53 8.68
CA TRP A 137 14.60 8.79 9.12
C TRP A 137 15.00 9.15 10.56
N GLU A 138 15.01 10.44 10.91
CA GLU A 138 15.36 10.90 12.27
C GLU A 138 14.38 10.44 13.34
N ASN A 139 13.16 10.05 12.94
CA ASN A 139 12.11 9.51 13.79
C ASN A 139 11.97 7.98 13.69
N ASP A 140 13.00 7.27 13.20
CA ASP A 140 13.02 5.80 13.09
C ASP A 140 11.94 5.22 12.14
N LEU A 141 11.42 6.04 11.23
CA LEU A 141 10.41 5.70 10.22
C LEU A 141 11.03 5.58 8.83
N GLN A 142 10.32 4.91 7.92
CA GLN A 142 10.65 4.82 6.50
C GLN A 142 9.42 5.20 5.64
N PRO A 143 9.62 5.70 4.41
CA PRO A 143 8.52 5.95 3.50
C PRO A 143 7.93 4.64 2.95
N GLY A 144 6.59 4.60 2.84
CA GLY A 144 5.94 3.84 1.78
C GLY A 144 6.02 4.73 0.53
N PHE A 145 6.98 4.45 -0.34
CA PHE A 145 7.43 5.40 -1.34
C PHE A 145 6.59 5.26 -2.63
N GLU A 146 5.45 5.93 -2.69
CA GLU A 146 4.68 6.04 -3.92
C GLU A 146 5.43 6.90 -4.94
N LEU A 147 5.68 6.35 -6.13
CA LEU A 147 6.26 7.06 -7.26
C LEU A 147 5.20 7.93 -7.94
N MET A 148 4.61 8.83 -7.14
CA MET A 148 3.41 9.62 -7.42
C MET A 148 3.70 11.12 -7.35
N GLY A 149 3.23 11.86 -8.35
CA GLY A 149 3.42 13.31 -8.51
C GLY A 149 3.97 13.70 -9.87
N ASN A 150 4.06 15.00 -10.14
CA ASN A 150 4.52 15.52 -11.43
C ASN A 150 5.55 16.66 -11.22
N PRO A 151 6.85 16.33 -11.09
CA PRO A 151 7.89 17.32 -10.82
C PRO A 151 7.81 18.54 -11.75
N SER A 152 7.52 19.70 -11.17
CA SER A 152 7.36 20.97 -11.90
C SER A 152 6.34 20.92 -13.05
N ASN A 153 5.32 20.06 -12.96
CA ASN A 153 4.30 19.83 -13.98
C ASN A 153 4.87 19.53 -15.39
N TYR A 154 6.03 18.88 -15.46
CA TYR A 154 6.73 18.64 -16.71
C TYR A 154 6.07 17.54 -17.54
N PHE A 155 5.67 16.45 -16.89
CA PHE A 155 5.08 15.29 -17.55
C PHE A 155 3.62 15.59 -17.94
N ASN A 156 3.17 15.03 -19.05
CA ASN A 156 1.81 15.16 -19.56
C ASN A 156 1.34 13.93 -20.35
N ASP A 157 2.25 13.07 -20.82
CA ASP A 157 1.91 11.93 -21.65
C ASP A 157 2.93 10.80 -21.47
N PHE A 158 2.48 9.67 -20.89
CA PHE A 158 3.29 8.47 -20.72
C PHE A 158 3.23 7.49 -21.90
N GLU A 159 2.64 7.87 -23.02
CA GLU A 159 2.86 7.23 -24.31
C GLU A 159 3.95 7.94 -25.13
N ASN A 160 4.33 9.15 -24.73
CA ASN A 160 5.47 9.86 -25.30
C ASN A 160 6.80 9.23 -24.87
N GLU A 161 7.55 8.68 -25.83
CA GLU A 161 8.82 8.00 -25.58
C GLU A 161 9.80 8.85 -24.76
N ILE A 162 9.96 10.14 -25.10
CA ILE A 162 10.90 11.02 -24.40
C ILE A 162 10.54 11.12 -22.92
N GLN A 163 9.25 11.29 -22.59
CA GLN A 163 8.79 11.36 -21.21
C GLN A 163 8.96 10.04 -20.46
N VAL A 164 8.73 8.90 -21.11
CA VAL A 164 8.93 7.57 -20.52
C VAL A 164 10.41 7.36 -20.14
N TYR A 165 11.35 7.74 -21.01
CA TYR A 165 12.78 7.68 -20.70
C TYR A 165 13.21 8.68 -19.63
N LEU A 166 12.66 9.90 -19.64
CA LEU A 166 12.91 10.91 -18.60
C LEU A 166 12.39 10.49 -17.23
N TRP A 167 11.25 9.80 -17.19
CA TRP A 167 10.71 9.25 -15.94
C TRP A 167 11.62 8.16 -15.39
N LYS A 168 12.10 7.25 -16.24
CA LYS A 168 13.09 6.22 -15.84
C LYS A 168 14.37 6.84 -15.28
N ASP A 169 14.89 7.91 -15.90
CA ASP A 169 16.06 8.62 -15.39
C ASP A 169 15.78 9.29 -14.03
N LEU A 170 14.65 10.00 -13.89
CA LEU A 170 14.21 10.58 -12.62
C LEU A 170 14.20 9.53 -11.50
N ILE A 171 13.56 8.38 -11.73
CA ILE A 171 13.46 7.33 -10.71
C ILE A 171 14.85 6.75 -10.38
N ASN A 172 15.72 6.57 -11.38
CA ASN A 172 17.10 6.15 -11.13
C ASN A 172 17.87 7.16 -10.28
N LYS A 173 17.84 8.45 -10.65
CA LYS A 173 18.53 9.53 -9.93
C LYS A 173 18.03 9.68 -8.50
N LEU A 174 16.72 9.58 -8.31
CA LEU A 174 16.09 9.62 -6.99
C LEU A 174 16.58 8.47 -6.10
N ALA A 175 16.57 7.25 -6.63
CA ALA A 175 17.01 6.07 -5.88
C ALA A 175 18.51 6.13 -5.54
N VAL A 176 19.37 6.49 -6.50
CA VAL A 176 20.81 6.67 -6.28
C VAL A 176 21.07 7.73 -5.23
N HIS A 177 20.40 8.89 -5.33
CA HIS A 177 20.53 10.01 -4.38
C HIS A 177 20.24 9.56 -2.94
N TYR A 178 19.14 8.82 -2.70
CA TYR A 178 18.81 8.36 -1.36
C TYR A 178 19.68 7.20 -0.87
N ILE A 179 20.18 6.34 -1.78
CA ILE A 179 21.18 5.33 -1.43
C ILE A 179 22.47 6.00 -0.97
N ASP A 180 22.93 7.04 -1.68
CA ASP A 180 24.14 7.78 -1.33
C ASP A 180 23.99 8.52 0.01
N MET A 181 22.81 9.09 0.28
CA MET A 181 22.55 9.83 1.52
C MET A 181 22.37 8.93 2.76
N PHE A 182 21.62 7.84 2.65
CA PHE A 182 21.19 7.04 3.81
C PHE A 182 21.75 5.62 3.85
N GLY A 183 22.43 5.19 2.79
CA GLY A 183 22.92 3.84 2.63
C GLY A 183 21.84 2.84 2.18
N ILE A 184 22.28 1.83 1.42
CA ILE A 184 21.36 0.84 0.85
C ILE A 184 20.58 0.04 1.91
N ASP A 185 21.15 -0.22 3.09
CA ASP A 185 20.48 -0.97 4.16
C ASP A 185 19.23 -0.29 4.71
N TYR A 186 19.13 1.03 4.54
CA TYR A 186 17.93 1.79 4.86
C TYR A 186 16.96 1.79 3.68
N VAL A 187 17.44 2.15 2.48
CA VAL A 187 16.59 2.34 1.30
C VAL A 187 15.98 1.02 0.79
N MET A 188 16.70 -0.11 0.90
CA MET A 188 16.17 -1.42 0.50
C MET A 188 14.96 -1.88 1.34
N LYS A 189 14.69 -1.24 2.47
CA LYS A 189 13.52 -1.52 3.30
C LYS A 189 12.27 -0.78 2.82
N TRP A 190 12.43 0.27 2.01
CA TRP A 190 11.32 1.06 1.50
C TRP A 190 10.47 0.20 0.56
N ASN A 191 9.15 0.30 0.70
CA ASN A 191 8.25 -0.25 -0.30
C ASN A 191 8.03 0.84 -1.35
N PHE A 192 8.76 0.79 -2.47
CA PHE A 192 8.42 1.65 -3.60
C PHE A 192 7.14 1.13 -4.24
N GLU A 193 6.24 2.04 -4.60
CA GLU A 193 4.91 1.69 -5.06
C GLU A 193 4.50 2.54 -6.26
N THR A 194 3.57 2.03 -7.06
CA THR A 194 2.94 2.78 -8.15
C THR A 194 2.15 3.98 -7.65
N TRP A 195 1.66 4.78 -8.60
CA TRP A 195 0.65 5.80 -8.36
C TRP A 195 -0.56 5.23 -7.61
N ASN A 196 -1.08 6.00 -6.65
CA ASN A 196 -2.23 5.63 -5.84
C ASN A 196 -3.50 5.40 -6.69
N GLU A 197 -4.21 4.32 -6.41
CA GLU A 197 -5.54 4.02 -6.94
C GLU A 197 -5.75 4.41 -8.42
N PRO A 198 -4.98 3.84 -9.37
CA PRO A 198 -4.96 4.35 -10.74
C PRO A 198 -6.32 4.26 -11.45
N ASP A 199 -7.17 3.30 -11.05
CA ASP A 199 -8.53 3.16 -11.58
C ASP A 199 -9.53 4.22 -11.07
N HIS A 200 -9.17 5.03 -10.06
CA HIS A 200 -9.96 6.18 -9.63
C HIS A 200 -9.61 7.48 -10.39
N HIS A 201 -8.58 7.44 -11.24
CA HIS A 201 -8.18 8.54 -12.12
C HIS A 201 -7.81 9.86 -11.39
N ASP A 202 -7.28 9.76 -10.16
CA ASP A 202 -6.73 10.90 -9.43
C ASP A 202 -5.27 11.14 -9.85
N PHE A 203 -5.12 11.87 -10.96
CA PHE A 203 -3.84 12.11 -11.62
C PHE A 203 -3.51 13.61 -11.77
N ASP A 204 -4.24 14.49 -11.07
CA ASP A 204 -4.21 15.94 -11.26
C ASP A 204 -4.35 16.35 -12.74
N LYS A 205 -3.28 16.89 -13.32
CA LYS A 205 -3.19 17.37 -14.71
C LYS A 205 -2.72 16.30 -15.68
N LEU A 206 -2.29 15.14 -15.18
CA LEU A 206 -1.92 14.00 -16.00
C LEU A 206 -3.16 13.20 -16.40
N ASN A 207 -3.06 12.49 -17.51
CA ASN A 207 -4.06 11.52 -17.91
C ASN A 207 -3.37 10.22 -18.31
N PHE A 208 -3.51 9.19 -17.48
CA PHE A 208 -3.01 7.86 -17.82
C PHE A 208 -4.04 7.09 -18.63
N THR A 209 -3.67 6.75 -19.87
CA THR A 209 -4.25 5.59 -20.54
C THR A 209 -3.72 4.31 -19.87
N ILE A 210 -4.35 3.16 -20.16
CA ILE A 210 -3.82 1.87 -19.70
C ILE A 210 -2.38 1.69 -20.20
N GLN A 211 -2.11 1.96 -21.48
CA GLN A 211 -0.76 1.80 -22.04
C GLN A 211 0.24 2.77 -21.41
N GLY A 212 -0.16 4.03 -21.20
CA GLY A 212 0.66 5.01 -20.51
C GLY A 212 1.01 4.56 -19.09
N PHE A 213 0.06 3.98 -18.35
CA PHE A 213 0.33 3.44 -17.02
C PHE A 213 1.31 2.26 -17.05
N LEU A 214 1.21 1.37 -18.05
CA LEU A 214 2.17 0.27 -18.23
C LEU A 214 3.59 0.77 -18.56
N ASN A 215 3.69 1.81 -19.40
CA ASN A 215 4.98 2.45 -19.72
C ASN A 215 5.59 3.13 -18.49
N TYR A 216 4.76 3.85 -17.71
CA TYR A 216 5.14 4.42 -16.42
C TYR A 216 5.66 3.33 -15.46
N TYR A 217 4.94 2.20 -15.36
CA TYR A 217 5.35 1.09 -14.51
C TYR A 217 6.71 0.54 -14.90
N ASP A 218 6.94 0.32 -16.19
CA ASP A 218 8.24 -0.16 -16.69
C ASP A 218 9.35 0.84 -16.43
N ALA A 219 9.06 2.15 -16.53
CA ALA A 219 10.03 3.20 -16.25
C ALA A 219 10.42 3.23 -14.77
N CYS A 220 9.45 3.08 -13.87
CA CYS A 220 9.68 2.92 -12.43
C CYS A 220 10.52 1.67 -12.12
N SER A 221 10.11 0.52 -12.67
CA SER A 221 10.75 -0.77 -12.43
C SER A 221 12.21 -0.79 -12.86
N GLU A 222 12.50 -0.31 -14.08
CA GLU A 222 13.86 -0.25 -14.63
C GLU A 222 14.70 0.88 -14.00
N GLY A 223 14.07 1.99 -13.62
CA GLY A 223 14.73 3.09 -12.91
C GLY A 223 15.27 2.62 -11.55
N LEU A 224 14.43 1.96 -10.76
CA LEU A 224 14.83 1.37 -9.47
C LEU A 224 15.83 0.24 -9.65
N PHE A 225 15.60 -0.67 -10.60
CA PHE A 225 16.47 -1.82 -10.84
C PHE A 225 17.90 -1.39 -11.24
N SER A 226 18.01 -0.35 -12.06
CA SER A 226 19.31 0.20 -12.48
C SER A 226 20.04 0.97 -11.38
N ALA A 227 19.33 1.46 -10.36
CA ALA A 227 19.95 2.06 -9.18
C ALA A 227 20.50 0.97 -8.23
N ASP A 228 19.66 0.04 -7.79
CA ASP A 228 20.08 -1.17 -7.08
C ASP A 228 19.00 -2.26 -7.18
N LYS A 229 19.40 -3.48 -7.59
CA LYS A 229 18.50 -4.62 -7.75
C LYS A 229 17.81 -5.10 -6.45
N ARG A 230 18.27 -4.65 -5.27
CA ARG A 230 17.72 -4.98 -3.96
C ARG A 230 16.55 -4.11 -3.54
N LEU A 231 16.36 -2.94 -4.17
CA LEU A 231 15.17 -2.13 -3.93
C LEU A 231 13.94 -2.97 -4.24
N ARG A 232 12.79 -2.67 -3.64
CA ARG A 232 11.53 -3.39 -3.87
C ARG A 232 10.52 -2.48 -4.56
N PHE A 233 9.77 -3.01 -5.52
CA PHE A 233 8.74 -2.27 -6.25
C PHE A 233 7.48 -3.10 -6.44
N GLY A 234 6.34 -2.51 -6.14
CA GLY A 234 5.03 -3.15 -6.22
C GLY A 234 3.90 -2.20 -6.57
N GLY A 235 2.69 -2.73 -6.62
CA GLY A 235 1.48 -2.02 -7.03
C GLY A 235 0.31 -2.98 -7.25
N PRO A 236 -0.83 -2.51 -7.78
CA PRO A 236 -1.12 -1.14 -8.23
C PRO A 236 -1.61 -0.19 -7.13
N GLY A 237 -1.79 -0.63 -5.88
CA GLY A 237 -2.34 0.23 -4.81
C GLY A 237 -3.76 0.71 -5.14
N GLY A 238 -4.60 -0.16 -5.71
CA GLY A 238 -5.95 0.16 -6.17
C GLY A 238 -7.02 -0.75 -5.57
N SER A 239 -8.31 -0.44 -5.78
CA SER A 239 -9.40 -1.30 -5.30
C SER A 239 -9.38 -2.72 -5.90
N CYS A 240 -8.80 -2.88 -7.10
CA CYS A 240 -8.71 -4.13 -7.86
C CYS A 240 -9.95 -5.02 -7.72
N ARG A 241 -11.10 -4.44 -8.09
CA ARG A 241 -12.39 -5.13 -8.03
C ARG A 241 -12.39 -6.21 -9.10
N ILE A 242 -12.77 -7.42 -8.73
CA ILE A 242 -12.91 -8.51 -9.70
C ILE A 242 -13.92 -8.12 -10.78
N PRO A 243 -13.74 -8.56 -12.05
CA PRO A 243 -14.54 -8.07 -13.17
C PRO A 243 -16.06 -8.23 -13.03
N THR A 244 -16.51 -9.18 -12.21
CA THR A 244 -17.95 -9.40 -11.93
C THR A 244 -18.55 -8.40 -10.94
N LYS A 245 -17.72 -7.71 -10.13
CA LYS A 245 -18.14 -6.79 -9.06
C LYS A 245 -17.80 -5.32 -9.37
N GLY A 246 -16.93 -5.06 -10.33
CA GLY A 246 -16.55 -3.71 -10.67
C GLY A 246 -15.51 -3.65 -11.79
N HIS A 247 -15.11 -2.42 -12.11
CA HIS A 247 -14.14 -2.15 -13.14
C HIS A 247 -12.84 -1.64 -12.51
N SER A 248 -11.76 -2.41 -12.68
CA SER A 248 -10.40 -2.00 -12.30
C SER A 248 -9.43 -2.35 -13.43
N PRO A 249 -9.62 -1.77 -14.63
CA PRO A 249 -8.90 -2.15 -15.84
C PRO A 249 -7.40 -1.95 -15.73
N ILE A 250 -6.92 -0.89 -15.07
CA ILE A 250 -5.50 -0.63 -14.89
C ILE A 250 -4.89 -1.65 -13.93
N CYS A 251 -5.56 -1.99 -12.81
CA CYS A 251 -5.11 -3.08 -11.94
C CYS A 251 -4.86 -4.37 -12.73
N TRP A 252 -5.88 -4.83 -13.46
CA TRP A 252 -5.81 -6.13 -14.14
C TRP A 252 -4.86 -6.11 -15.34
N ALA A 253 -4.78 -4.98 -16.05
CA ALA A 253 -3.80 -4.78 -17.12
C ALA A 253 -2.36 -4.83 -16.58
N LEU A 254 -2.09 -4.23 -15.41
CA LEU A 254 -0.78 -4.27 -14.79
C LEU A 254 -0.36 -5.70 -14.42
N LEU A 255 -1.24 -6.46 -13.75
CA LEU A 255 -0.95 -7.85 -13.36
C LEU A 255 -0.69 -8.74 -14.58
N HIS A 256 -1.49 -8.56 -15.63
CA HIS A 256 -1.30 -9.26 -16.90
C HIS A 256 0.00 -8.85 -17.59
N HIS A 257 0.33 -7.55 -17.63
CA HIS A 257 1.57 -7.03 -18.20
C HIS A 257 2.81 -7.60 -17.48
N CYS A 258 2.81 -7.59 -16.15
CA CYS A 258 3.91 -8.12 -15.37
C CYS A 258 4.09 -9.64 -15.54
N SER A 259 3.02 -10.40 -15.75
CA SER A 259 3.11 -11.85 -15.97
C SER A 259 3.44 -12.24 -17.42
N TYR A 260 2.85 -11.54 -18.39
CA TYR A 260 2.80 -12.00 -19.78
C TYR A 260 3.13 -10.94 -20.82
N GLY A 261 3.10 -9.66 -20.44
CA GLY A 261 3.45 -8.53 -21.29
C GLY A 261 4.94 -8.46 -21.62
N LYS A 262 5.34 -7.43 -22.35
CA LYS A 262 6.74 -7.15 -22.67
C LYS A 262 7.16 -5.87 -22.00
N ASN A 263 8.26 -5.90 -21.26
CA ASN A 263 8.85 -4.70 -20.70
C ASN A 263 9.24 -3.72 -21.81
N TYR A 264 8.83 -2.45 -21.67
CA TYR A 264 9.02 -1.37 -22.63
C TYR A 264 10.49 -1.19 -23.04
N PHE A 265 11.42 -1.23 -22.07
CA PHE A 265 12.83 -0.93 -22.31
C PHE A 265 13.64 -2.13 -22.78
N THR A 266 13.37 -3.30 -22.21
CA THR A 266 14.18 -4.51 -22.47
C THR A 266 13.59 -5.43 -23.52
N GLY A 267 12.31 -5.27 -23.87
CA GLY A 267 11.56 -6.15 -24.77
C GLY A 267 11.34 -7.57 -24.23
N LYS A 268 11.82 -7.87 -23.02
CA LYS A 268 11.70 -9.19 -22.38
C LYS A 268 10.26 -9.42 -21.94
N LYS A 269 9.83 -10.68 -21.98
CA LYS A 269 8.53 -11.10 -21.48
C LYS A 269 8.52 -11.10 -19.95
N GLY A 270 7.47 -10.53 -19.38
CA GLY A 270 7.29 -10.36 -17.94
C GLY A 270 8.05 -9.15 -17.40
N VAL A 271 7.50 -8.57 -16.35
CA VAL A 271 8.08 -7.43 -15.64
C VAL A 271 8.06 -7.77 -14.16
N ARG A 272 9.12 -7.37 -13.47
CA ARG A 272 9.25 -7.46 -12.02
C ARG A 272 8.02 -6.87 -11.32
N LEU A 273 7.52 -7.58 -10.31
CA LEU A 273 6.47 -7.17 -9.37
C LEU A 273 6.77 -7.86 -8.03
N ASP A 274 7.40 -7.14 -7.09
CA ASP A 274 7.94 -7.74 -5.86
C ASP A 274 6.87 -7.94 -4.78
N PHE A 275 5.79 -7.17 -4.85
CA PHE A 275 4.59 -7.31 -4.05
C PHE A 275 3.38 -6.79 -4.81
N ILE A 276 2.19 -7.29 -4.45
CA ILE A 276 0.91 -6.83 -4.98
C ILE A 276 0.18 -6.08 -3.88
N SER A 277 -0.17 -4.82 -4.13
CA SER A 277 -0.94 -3.98 -3.22
C SER A 277 -2.34 -3.69 -3.76
N PHE A 278 -3.32 -3.65 -2.84
CA PHE A 278 -4.71 -3.28 -3.14
C PHE A 278 -5.37 -2.63 -1.93
N HIS A 279 -6.50 -1.96 -2.13
CA HIS A 279 -7.23 -1.31 -1.04
C HIS A 279 -8.60 -1.97 -0.82
N LYS A 280 -8.74 -2.72 0.27
CA LYS A 280 -10.04 -3.27 0.71
C LYS A 280 -10.46 -2.64 2.03
N LYS A 281 -11.49 -1.80 1.98
CA LYS A 281 -12.03 -1.07 3.13
C LYS A 281 -13.31 -1.75 3.64
N GLY A 282 -13.58 -1.62 4.93
CA GLY A 282 -14.59 -2.45 5.61
C GLY A 282 -16.05 -2.07 5.39
N ASN A 283 -16.35 -0.92 4.79
CA ASN A 283 -17.72 -0.42 4.67
C ASN A 283 -18.49 -0.44 6.02
N GLY A 284 -17.79 -0.15 7.13
CA GLY A 284 -18.31 -0.23 8.50
C GLY A 284 -18.20 -1.60 9.17
N SER A 285 -17.68 -2.62 8.48
CA SER A 285 -17.52 -3.99 8.99
C SER A 285 -16.06 -4.46 8.90
N SER A 286 -15.54 -5.02 9.99
CA SER A 286 -14.19 -5.60 10.01
C SER A 286 -14.07 -6.82 9.10
N ASN A 287 -15.10 -7.66 9.03
CA ASN A 287 -15.06 -8.93 8.30
C ASN A 287 -15.08 -8.71 6.78
N PHE A 288 -15.74 -7.63 6.35
CA PHE A 288 -15.85 -7.29 4.94
C PHE A 288 -14.49 -6.99 4.30
N ILE A 289 -13.52 -6.50 5.08
CA ILE A 289 -12.14 -6.31 4.63
C ILE A 289 -11.59 -7.67 4.15
N ILE A 290 -11.59 -8.65 5.05
CA ILE A 290 -10.95 -9.96 4.82
C ILE A 290 -11.68 -10.75 3.74
N ASP A 291 -13.02 -10.70 3.71
CA ASP A 291 -13.79 -11.38 2.67
C ASP A 291 -13.40 -10.86 1.27
N GLU A 292 -13.22 -9.55 1.11
CA GLU A 292 -12.83 -8.94 -0.16
C GLU A 292 -11.33 -9.17 -0.49
N GLU A 293 -10.46 -9.23 0.51
CA GLU A 293 -9.05 -9.60 0.35
C GLU A 293 -8.92 -11.03 -0.17
N ILE A 294 -9.55 -11.99 0.51
CA ILE A 294 -9.52 -13.42 0.17
C ILE A 294 -10.05 -13.62 -1.25
N GLU A 295 -11.19 -13.02 -1.59
CA GLU A 295 -11.76 -13.15 -2.93
C GLU A 295 -10.82 -12.60 -4.02
N THR A 296 -10.20 -11.43 -3.76
CA THR A 296 -9.27 -10.81 -4.71
C THR A 296 -8.01 -11.65 -4.90
N ILE A 297 -7.43 -12.16 -3.80
CA ILE A 297 -6.26 -13.04 -3.83
C ILE A 297 -6.58 -14.35 -4.57
N HIS A 298 -7.72 -14.98 -4.30
CA HIS A 298 -8.15 -16.19 -5.02
C HIS A 298 -8.31 -15.94 -6.52
N TYR A 299 -8.87 -14.80 -6.90
CA TYR A 299 -8.99 -14.41 -8.29
C TYR A 299 -7.61 -14.21 -8.93
N ILE A 300 -6.67 -13.59 -8.23
CA ILE A 300 -5.29 -13.41 -8.69
C ILE A 300 -4.61 -14.77 -8.89
N PHE A 301 -4.67 -15.68 -7.93
CA PHE A 301 -4.07 -17.02 -8.07
C PHE A 301 -4.67 -17.82 -9.22
N SER A 302 -5.98 -17.68 -9.46
CA SER A 302 -6.67 -18.40 -10.54
C SER A 302 -6.25 -17.92 -11.93
N ASN A 303 -5.95 -16.62 -12.09
CA ASN A 303 -5.65 -16.01 -13.39
C ASN A 303 -4.15 -15.77 -13.63
N PHE A 304 -3.37 -15.64 -12.55
CA PHE A 304 -1.94 -15.35 -12.56
C PHE A 304 -1.20 -16.29 -11.58
N PRO A 305 -1.05 -17.58 -11.91
CA PRO A 305 -0.43 -18.56 -11.01
C PRO A 305 1.03 -18.25 -10.64
N SER A 306 1.71 -17.43 -11.44
CA SER A 306 3.06 -16.91 -11.17
C SER A 306 3.16 -16.17 -9.83
N TYR A 307 2.06 -15.64 -9.30
CA TYR A 307 2.06 -14.83 -8.08
C TYR A 307 1.80 -15.61 -6.79
N ILE A 308 1.77 -16.95 -6.82
CA ILE A 308 1.48 -17.77 -5.64
C ILE A 308 2.43 -17.50 -4.44
N ASN A 309 3.66 -17.09 -4.72
CA ASN A 309 4.67 -16.74 -3.70
C ASN A 309 4.89 -15.23 -3.56
N THR A 310 4.08 -14.41 -4.22
CA THR A 310 4.18 -12.94 -4.14
C THR A 310 3.49 -12.46 -2.87
N SER A 311 4.08 -11.47 -2.20
CA SER A 311 3.49 -10.89 -0.98
C SER A 311 2.31 -9.99 -1.35
N PHE A 312 1.22 -10.07 -0.58
CA PHE A 312 0.04 -9.23 -0.76
C PHE A 312 -0.05 -8.16 0.31
N TYR A 313 -0.46 -6.96 -0.08
CA TYR A 313 -0.54 -5.81 0.79
C TYR A 313 -1.94 -5.24 0.69
N ASN A 314 -2.55 -4.96 1.84
CA ASN A 314 -3.70 -4.08 1.91
C ASN A 314 -3.25 -2.78 2.55
N ASP A 315 -2.81 -1.84 1.75
CA ASP A 315 -2.19 -0.60 2.23
C ASP A 315 -3.20 0.44 2.70
N GLU A 316 -4.50 0.20 2.52
CA GLU A 316 -5.51 1.09 3.08
C GLU A 316 -6.74 0.33 3.60
N ALA A 317 -6.51 -0.62 4.52
CA ALA A 317 -7.58 -1.45 5.11
C ALA A 317 -8.34 -0.73 6.23
N ASP A 318 -8.90 0.43 5.90
CA ASP A 318 -9.67 1.22 6.85
C ASP A 318 -11.04 0.58 7.10
N PRO A 319 -11.57 0.65 8.34
CA PRO A 319 -12.95 0.24 8.62
C PRO A 319 -14.00 0.93 7.75
N LEU A 320 -13.76 2.20 7.39
CA LEU A 320 -14.65 3.00 6.56
C LEU A 320 -13.83 3.96 5.70
N LYS A 321 -14.20 4.06 4.42
CA LYS A 321 -13.64 5.04 3.48
C LYS A 321 -13.90 6.48 3.93
N ASN A 322 -13.18 7.41 3.30
CA ASN A 322 -13.24 8.84 3.55
C ASN A 322 -12.84 9.20 5.00
N TRP A 323 -11.56 9.53 5.19
CA TRP A 323 -10.97 9.83 6.49
C TRP A 323 -11.55 11.10 7.13
N SER A 324 -11.98 12.09 6.34
CA SER A 324 -12.47 13.38 6.83
C SER A 324 -13.94 13.36 7.25
N LEU A 325 -14.69 12.29 6.91
CA LEU A 325 -16.06 12.11 7.36
C LEU A 325 -16.11 12.03 8.91
N PRO A 326 -16.81 12.93 9.61
CA PRO A 326 -16.90 12.87 11.05
C PRO A 326 -17.62 11.61 11.50
N GLN A 327 -16.98 10.84 12.38
CA GLN A 327 -17.53 9.63 12.98
C GLN A 327 -17.15 9.62 14.45
N TRP A 328 -18.14 9.55 15.35
CA TRP A 328 -17.88 9.60 16.79
C TRP A 328 -16.95 8.46 17.24
N TRP A 329 -17.10 7.27 16.65
CA TRP A 329 -16.31 6.09 16.99
C TRP A 329 -14.84 6.19 16.55
N ARG A 330 -14.48 7.11 15.64
CA ARG A 330 -13.08 7.40 15.27
C ARG A 330 -12.31 8.12 16.39
N ALA A 331 -13.02 8.75 17.33
CA ALA A 331 -12.42 9.60 18.35
C ALA A 331 -12.07 8.88 19.67
N ASP A 332 -12.50 7.62 19.84
CA ASP A 332 -12.35 6.90 21.11
C ASP A 332 -11.85 5.46 20.93
N SER A 333 -11.88 4.69 22.03
CA SER A 333 -11.41 3.30 22.06
C SER A 333 -12.17 2.35 21.12
N THR A 334 -13.32 2.76 20.59
CA THR A 334 -14.09 1.96 19.62
C THR A 334 -13.26 1.72 18.36
N TYR A 335 -12.62 2.76 17.82
CA TYR A 335 -11.75 2.61 16.66
C TYR A 335 -10.50 1.79 16.98
N ALA A 336 -9.86 2.03 18.13
CA ALA A 336 -8.69 1.24 18.55
C ALA A 336 -9.01 -0.26 18.68
N ALA A 337 -10.15 -0.61 19.27
CA ALA A 337 -10.61 -2.00 19.36
C ALA A 337 -10.96 -2.59 17.99
N MET A 338 -11.55 -1.80 17.09
CA MET A 338 -11.88 -2.24 15.74
C MET A 338 -10.63 -2.52 14.90
N VAL A 339 -9.61 -1.68 15.01
CA VAL A 339 -8.29 -1.89 14.38
C VAL A 339 -7.69 -3.22 14.83
N ILE A 340 -7.66 -3.47 16.14
CA ILE A 340 -7.14 -4.72 16.70
C ILE A 340 -7.97 -5.92 16.22
N LYS A 341 -9.30 -5.77 16.16
CA LYS A 341 -10.21 -6.81 15.65
C LYS A 341 -9.88 -7.20 14.21
N VAL A 342 -9.56 -6.24 13.34
CA VAL A 342 -9.15 -6.54 11.95
C VAL A 342 -7.86 -7.37 11.93
N TYR A 343 -6.89 -7.10 12.81
CA TYR A 343 -5.65 -7.89 12.88
C TYR A 343 -5.87 -9.35 13.30
N PHE A 344 -6.77 -9.59 14.25
CA PHE A 344 -6.99 -10.92 14.83
C PHE A 344 -7.66 -11.92 13.89
N PHE A 345 -8.33 -11.48 12.83
CA PHE A 345 -8.94 -12.39 11.85
C PHE A 345 -8.00 -12.78 10.70
N ILE A 346 -6.83 -12.13 10.60
CA ILE A 346 -5.83 -12.39 9.54
C ILE A 346 -4.83 -13.48 9.99
N VAL A 347 -4.70 -13.71 11.30
CA VAL A 347 -3.87 -14.76 11.92
C VAL A 347 -4.72 -15.99 12.18
#